data_AF-A0A959XV39-F1
#
_entry.id   AF-A0A959XV39-F1
#
_cell.length_a   1.000
_cell.length_b   1.000
_cell.length_c   1.000
_cell.angle_alpha   90.00
_cell.angle_beta   90.00
_cell.angle_gamma   90.00
#
_symmetry.space_group_name_H-M   'P 1'
#
loop_
_entity.id
_entity.type
_entity.pdbx_description
1 polymer ?
#
loop_
_entity_poly.entity_id
_entity_poly.type
_entity_poly.pdbx_seq_one_letter_code
_entity_poly.pdbx_strand_id
1 'polypeptide(L)'
;MRIELGDNATDAIRFLLLGLGVLLFLRLAYAGLELWFAPPVTTDLAVAIDGFRNGYLLADRSVLVVGGSALMERMAMAAVAAAACATLVALPAALIGRLSGGSAGRYAIVAGRAVLFVSFAWWCFAALAVPPISVQVKSDAFVRTEHQALFNDLSIPFSSSESRLPRRAGGSIQQRSSTSAWGGCGTVEEVFAQYGSEQMVIARVVPGGSDCGSMGAHARGRMAVLTKLLLQEDKP
;
A
#
# COMPACT_ATOMS: atom_id res chain seq x y z
N MET A 1 29.43 -11.04 -34.51
CA MET A 1 29.49 -10.91 -33.03
C MET A 1 28.73 -12.10 -32.47
N ARG A 2 29.41 -13.13 -31.93
CA ARG A 2 28.75 -14.29 -31.33
C ARG A 2 28.34 -13.89 -29.92
N ILE A 3 27.04 -13.80 -29.68
CA ILE A 3 26.49 -13.61 -28.33
C ILE A 3 26.59 -14.97 -27.65
N GLU A 4 27.55 -15.13 -26.74
CA GLU A 4 27.73 -16.36 -25.98
C GLU A 4 26.62 -16.47 -24.93
N LEU A 5 25.81 -17.53 -25.00
CA LEU A 5 24.69 -17.77 -24.08
C LEU A 5 25.11 -17.79 -22.60
N GLY A 6 26.38 -18.13 -22.30
CA GLY A 6 26.90 -18.19 -20.93
C GLY A 6 27.09 -16.82 -20.27
N ASP A 7 27.41 -15.79 -21.05
CA ASP A 7 27.65 -14.43 -20.54
C ASP A 7 26.31 -13.78 -20.12
N ASN A 8 25.27 -13.95 -20.95
CA ASN A 8 23.93 -13.48 -20.65
C ASN A 8 23.30 -14.19 -19.43
N ALA A 9 23.56 -15.49 -19.23
CA ALA A 9 23.05 -16.22 -18.07
C ALA A 9 23.71 -15.76 -16.76
N THR A 10 25.02 -15.51 -16.80
CA THR A 10 25.78 -15.02 -15.65
C THR A 10 25.34 -13.61 -15.26
N ASP A 11 25.14 -12.73 -16.23
CA ASP A 11 24.63 -11.38 -15.97
C ASP A 11 23.18 -11.40 -15.49
N ALA A 12 22.31 -12.26 -16.05
CA ALA A 12 20.94 -12.43 -15.55
C ALA A 12 20.90 -12.88 -14.08
N ILE A 13 21.77 -13.80 -13.67
CA ILE A 13 21.89 -14.24 -12.27
C ILE A 13 22.38 -13.10 -11.38
N ARG A 14 23.37 -12.31 -11.83
CA ARG A 14 23.86 -11.14 -11.08
C ARG A 14 22.75 -10.10 -10.89
N PHE A 15 21.96 -9.82 -11.92
CA PHE A 15 20.81 -8.93 -11.82
C PHE A 15 19.73 -9.46 -10.89
N LEU A 16 19.47 -10.78 -10.93
CA LEU A 16 18.50 -11.42 -10.05
C LEU A 16 18.94 -11.33 -8.59
N LEU A 17 20.21 -11.65 -8.30
CA LEU A 17 20.80 -11.53 -6.96
C LEU A 17 20.81 -10.08 -6.47
N LEU A 18 21.14 -9.12 -7.34
CA LEU A 18 21.07 -7.70 -7.02
C LEU A 18 19.63 -7.30 -6.65
N GLY A 19 18.65 -7.71 -7.45
CA GLY A 19 17.23 -7.45 -7.18
C GLY A 19 16.79 -8.04 -5.84
N LEU A 20 17.19 -9.28 -5.56
CA LEU A 20 16.87 -9.97 -4.32
C LEU A 20 17.53 -9.30 -3.10
N GLY A 21 18.78 -8.85 -3.25
CA GLY A 21 19.52 -8.09 -2.24
C GLY A 21 18.88 -6.72 -1.96
N VAL A 22 18.44 -6.01 -2.99
CA VAL A 22 17.72 -4.73 -2.85
C VAL A 22 16.39 -4.94 -2.12
N LEU A 23 15.63 -5.97 -2.47
CA LEU A 23 14.38 -6.31 -1.78
C LEU A 23 14.61 -6.68 -0.31
N LEU A 24 15.65 -7.45 -0.02
CA LEU A 24 16.02 -7.80 1.35
C LEU A 24 16.41 -6.55 2.15
N PHE A 25 17.23 -5.67 1.57
CA PHE A 25 17.63 -4.41 2.19
C PHE A 25 16.43 -3.51 2.48
N LEU A 26 15.52 -3.36 1.52
CA LEU A 26 14.27 -2.61 1.69
C LEU A 26 13.40 -3.19 2.81
N ARG A 27 13.30 -4.52 2.91
CA ARG A 27 12.56 -5.19 3.98
C ARG A 27 13.21 -4.96 5.35
N LEU A 28 14.54 -5.00 5.42
CA LEU A 28 15.27 -4.74 6.66
C LEU A 28 15.15 -3.28 7.10
N ALA A 29 15.26 -2.34 6.15
CA ALA A 29 15.03 -0.93 6.38
C ALA A 29 13.60 -0.67 6.87
N TYR A 30 12.60 -1.29 6.23
CA TYR A 30 11.21 -1.24 6.67
C TYR A 30 11.04 -1.74 8.12
N ALA A 31 11.57 -2.92 8.44
CA ALA A 31 11.47 -3.48 9.79
C ALA A 31 12.18 -2.61 10.83
N GLY A 32 13.31 -2.00 10.47
CA GLY A 32 14.02 -1.04 11.31
C GLY A 32 13.22 0.25 11.55
N LEU A 33 12.60 0.80 10.49
CA LEU A 33 11.72 1.96 10.59
C LEU A 33 10.49 1.65 11.44
N GLU A 34 9.87 0.49 11.25
CA GLU A 34 8.73 0.04 12.05
C GLU A 34 9.08 -0.04 13.54
N LEU A 35 10.24 -0.61 13.88
CA LEU A 35 10.73 -0.69 15.26
C LEU A 35 11.00 0.71 15.84
N TRP A 36 11.54 1.63 15.05
CA TRP A 36 11.89 2.97 15.51
C TRP A 36 10.66 3.88 15.68
N PHE A 37 9.68 3.75 14.79
CA PHE A 37 8.46 4.56 14.81
C PHE A 37 7.31 3.94 15.58
N ALA A 38 7.46 2.72 16.12
CA ALA A 38 6.41 2.06 16.91
C ALA A 38 6.09 2.88 18.18
N PRO A 39 4.93 3.57 18.23
CA PRO A 39 4.50 4.21 19.47
C PRO A 39 4.14 3.13 20.49
N PRO A 40 4.27 3.39 21.80
CA PRO A 40 3.81 2.45 22.82
C PRO A 40 2.32 2.17 22.64
N VAL A 41 1.97 0.90 22.59
CA VAL A 41 0.57 0.45 22.49
C VAL A 41 -0.09 0.67 23.85
N THR A 42 -1.14 1.49 23.88
CA THR A 42 -1.84 1.84 25.13
C THR A 42 -3.25 1.28 25.22
N THR A 43 -3.85 0.82 24.12
CA THR A 43 -5.24 0.31 24.09
C THR A 43 -5.41 -0.94 23.22
N ASP A 44 -6.35 -1.81 23.59
CA ASP A 44 -6.69 -3.02 22.83
C ASP A 44 -7.20 -2.70 21.41
N LEU A 45 -7.89 -1.56 21.25
CA LEU A 45 -8.33 -1.10 19.92
C LEU A 45 -7.14 -0.76 19.03
N ALA A 46 -6.10 -0.10 19.56
CA ALA A 46 -4.89 0.20 18.79
C ALA A 46 -4.17 -1.08 18.33
N VAL A 47 -4.18 -2.15 19.15
CA VAL A 47 -3.66 -3.47 18.77
C VAL A 47 -4.49 -4.07 17.63
N ALA A 48 -5.82 -4.03 17.76
CA ALA A 48 -6.70 -4.59 16.75
C ALA A 48 -6.55 -3.86 15.40
N ILE A 49 -6.45 -2.53 15.41
CA ILE A 49 -6.26 -1.69 14.22
C ILE A 49 -4.93 -2.00 13.53
N ASP A 50 -3.86 -2.28 14.28
CA ASP A 50 -2.53 -2.49 13.69
C ASP A 50 -2.51 -3.64 12.67
N GLY A 51 -3.28 -4.70 12.93
CA GLY A 51 -3.41 -5.81 12.00
C GLY A 51 -4.03 -5.41 10.64
N PHE A 52 -4.76 -4.30 10.55
CA PHE A 52 -5.42 -3.82 9.34
C PHE A 52 -4.59 -2.78 8.58
N ARG A 53 -3.36 -2.52 8.99
CA ARG A 53 -2.49 -1.57 8.29
C ARG A 53 -1.76 -2.16 7.09
N ASN A 54 -1.90 -3.47 6.82
CA ASN A 54 -1.34 -4.16 5.65
C ASN A 54 0.16 -3.90 5.36
N GLY A 55 0.94 -3.48 6.36
CA GLY A 55 2.35 -3.12 6.21
C GLY A 55 2.59 -1.68 5.71
N TYR A 56 1.69 -0.73 5.98
CA TYR A 56 1.95 0.70 5.81
C TYR A 56 2.59 1.29 7.08
N LEU A 57 3.59 2.16 6.90
CA LEU A 57 4.27 2.91 7.96
C LEU A 57 3.45 4.14 8.34
N LEU A 58 2.41 3.92 9.15
CA LEU A 58 1.53 4.99 9.64
C LEU A 58 1.90 5.39 11.08
N ALA A 59 2.16 6.68 11.28
CA ALA A 59 2.46 7.23 12.60
C ALA A 59 1.25 7.12 13.56
N ASP A 60 0.03 7.27 13.05
CA ASP A 60 -1.19 7.29 13.85
C ASP A 60 -1.88 5.91 13.93
N ARG A 61 -1.88 5.30 15.12
CA ARG A 61 -2.45 3.97 15.44
C ARG A 61 -3.98 3.92 15.38
N SER A 62 -4.66 5.05 15.16
CA SER A 62 -6.10 5.11 14.91
C SER A 62 -6.49 4.93 13.43
N VAL A 63 -5.50 4.82 12.53
CA VAL A 63 -5.75 4.71 11.09
C VAL A 63 -5.77 3.24 10.65
N LEU A 64 -6.90 2.84 10.08
CA LEU A 64 -7.09 1.59 9.35
C LEU A 64 -6.83 1.81 7.86
N VAL A 65 -6.28 0.79 7.19
CA VAL A 65 -6.16 0.77 5.73
C VAL A 65 -7.26 -0.11 5.17
N VAL A 66 -8.04 0.43 4.22
CA VAL A 66 -9.15 -0.31 3.61
C VAL A 66 -8.65 -0.96 2.33
N GLY A 67 -8.39 -2.26 2.40
CA GLY A 67 -7.85 -3.02 1.27
C GLY A 67 -6.37 -2.76 1.01
N GLY A 68 -5.98 -2.85 -0.26
CA GLY A 68 -4.60 -2.74 -0.71
C GLY A 68 -3.87 -4.09 -0.79
N SER A 69 -2.93 -4.14 -1.73
CA SER A 69 -2.04 -5.26 -1.99
C SER A 69 -0.97 -5.48 -0.92
N ALA A 70 -0.37 -6.66 -0.95
CA ALA A 70 0.71 -7.00 -0.02
C ALA A 70 1.90 -6.05 -0.22
N LEU A 71 2.69 -5.82 0.86
CA LEU A 71 3.88 -4.97 0.82
C LEU A 71 4.79 -5.27 -0.39
N MET A 72 5.01 -6.55 -0.68
CA MET A 72 5.88 -6.98 -1.78
C MET A 72 5.33 -6.57 -3.16
N GLU A 73 4.01 -6.66 -3.35
CA GLU A 73 3.33 -6.27 -4.59
C GLU A 73 3.41 -4.75 -4.79
N ARG A 74 3.20 -3.98 -3.71
CA ARG A 74 3.34 -2.51 -3.72
C ARG A 74 4.76 -2.06 -4.06
N MET A 75 5.77 -2.70 -3.47
CA MET A 75 7.18 -2.41 -3.77
C MET A 75 7.55 -2.78 -5.21
N ALA A 76 7.00 -3.87 -5.74
CA ALA A 76 7.19 -4.24 -7.14
C ALA A 76 6.56 -3.20 -8.08
N MET A 77 5.34 -2.75 -7.79
CA MET A 77 4.68 -1.68 -8.56
C MET A 77 5.45 -0.36 -8.48
N ALA A 78 6.00 0.00 -7.32
CA ALA A 78 6.84 1.18 -7.16
C ALA A 78 8.09 1.13 -8.05
N ALA A 79 8.75 -0.03 -8.13
CA ALA A 79 9.91 -0.22 -9.02
C ALA A 79 9.54 -0.08 -10.50
N VAL A 80 8.41 -0.67 -10.92
CA VAL A 80 7.91 -0.58 -12.30
C VAL A 80 7.54 0.86 -12.66
N ALA A 81 6.83 1.57 -11.76
CA ALA A 81 6.45 2.96 -11.96
C ALA A 81 7.68 3.87 -12.05
N ALA A 82 8.69 3.65 -11.20
CA ALA A 82 9.95 4.38 -11.24
C ALA A 82 10.72 4.18 -12.56
N ALA A 83 10.79 2.93 -13.04
CA ALA A 83 11.41 2.59 -14.32
C ALA A 83 10.68 3.25 -15.50
N ALA A 84 9.34 3.21 -15.51
CA ALA A 84 8.54 3.87 -16.53
C ALA A 84 8.80 5.38 -16.58
N CYS A 85 8.81 6.07 -15.43
CA CYS A 85 9.16 7.49 -15.35
C CYS A 85 10.58 7.77 -15.90
N ALA A 86 11.56 6.94 -15.52
CA ALA A 86 12.93 7.10 -15.99
C ALA A 86 13.04 6.94 -17.51
N THR A 87 12.36 5.96 -18.11
CA THR A 87 12.32 5.76 -19.56
C THR A 87 11.65 6.95 -20.26
N LEU A 88 10.53 7.43 -19.74
CA LEU A 88 9.81 8.57 -20.32
C LEU A 88 10.62 9.86 -20.33
N VAL A 89 11.51 10.08 -19.35
CA VAL A 89 12.39 11.26 -19.32
C VAL A 89 13.70 11.03 -20.09
N ALA A 90 14.20 9.80 -20.15
CA ALA A 90 15.42 9.50 -20.91
C ALA A 90 15.25 9.77 -22.42
N LEU A 91 14.06 9.54 -22.99
CA LEU A 91 13.75 9.80 -24.39
C LEU A 91 13.88 11.29 -24.81
N PRO A 92 13.19 12.25 -24.15
CA PRO A 92 13.35 13.66 -24.46
C PRO A 92 14.76 14.17 -24.11
N ALA A 93 15.41 13.65 -23.06
CA ALA A 93 16.79 14.00 -22.75
C ALA A 93 17.76 13.57 -23.87
N ALA A 94 17.54 12.40 -24.48
CA ALA A 94 18.29 11.96 -25.65
C ALA A 94 18.08 12.90 -26.84
N LEU A 95 16.84 13.35 -27.07
CA LEU A 95 16.49 14.26 -28.16
C LEU A 95 17.15 15.63 -27.97
N ILE A 96 17.09 16.19 -26.76
CA ILE A 96 17.77 17.45 -26.41
C ILE A 96 19.28 17.31 -26.62
N GLY A 97 19.87 16.21 -26.14
CA GLY A 97 21.29 15.93 -26.34
C GLY A 97 21.68 15.92 -27.82
N ARG A 98 20.83 15.38 -28.71
CA ARG A 98 21.06 15.43 -30.17
C ARG A 98 20.97 16.85 -30.72
N LEU A 99 19.97 17.62 -30.31
CA LEU A 99 19.75 18.99 -30.80
C LEU A 99 20.84 19.96 -30.35
N SER A 100 21.44 19.74 -29.17
CA SER A 100 22.53 20.57 -28.62
C SER A 100 23.93 20.21 -29.15
N GLY A 101 24.03 19.27 -30.11
CA GLY A 101 25.32 18.80 -30.63
C GLY A 101 26.12 17.92 -29.65
N GLY A 102 25.50 17.46 -28.56
CA GLY A 102 26.13 16.62 -27.55
C GLY A 102 25.93 15.12 -27.80
N SER A 103 26.54 14.29 -26.94
CA SER A 103 26.31 12.84 -26.96
C SER A 103 24.93 12.51 -26.38
N ALA A 104 23.98 12.21 -27.26
CA ALA A 104 22.61 11.80 -26.91
C ALA A 104 22.56 10.71 -25.84
N GLY A 105 23.45 9.71 -25.95
CA GLY A 105 23.54 8.61 -25.00
C GLY A 105 23.94 9.06 -23.59
N ARG A 106 24.88 9.99 -23.47
CA ARG A 106 25.33 10.50 -22.17
C ARG A 106 24.21 11.26 -21.46
N TYR A 107 23.48 12.12 -22.16
CA TYR A 107 22.34 12.86 -21.60
C TYR A 107 21.20 11.93 -21.17
N ALA A 108 20.85 10.95 -22.02
CA ALA A 108 19.82 9.96 -21.70
C ALA A 108 20.15 9.15 -20.45
N ILE A 109 21.40 8.69 -20.32
CA ILE A 109 21.85 7.89 -19.17
C ILE A 109 21.86 8.72 -17.89
N VAL A 110 22.39 9.95 -17.93
CA VAL A 110 22.47 10.81 -16.74
C VAL A 110 21.07 11.20 -16.28
N ALA A 111 20.21 11.67 -17.19
CA ALA A 111 18.84 12.03 -16.86
C ALA A 111 18.03 10.81 -16.38
N GLY A 112 18.14 9.67 -17.08
CA GLY A 112 17.46 8.44 -16.72
C GLY A 112 17.85 7.95 -15.32
N ARG A 113 19.14 7.97 -14.97
CA ARG A 113 19.61 7.59 -13.62
C ARG A 113 19.12 8.53 -12.53
N ALA A 114 19.21 9.84 -12.77
CA ALA A 114 18.74 10.84 -11.82
C ALA A 114 17.24 10.70 -11.56
N VAL A 115 16.44 10.59 -12.63
CA VAL A 115 15.00 10.41 -12.54
C VAL A 115 14.65 9.09 -11.88
N LEU A 116 15.33 7.99 -12.23
CA LEU A 116 15.09 6.69 -11.62
C LEU A 116 15.28 6.75 -10.10
N PHE A 117 16.35 7.38 -9.62
CA PHE A 117 16.61 7.47 -8.19
C PHE A 117 15.54 8.29 -7.46
N VAL A 118 15.19 9.45 -8.00
CA VAL A 118 14.18 10.34 -7.41
C VAL A 118 12.78 9.72 -7.47
N SER A 119 12.39 9.16 -8.62
CA SER A 119 11.09 8.52 -8.79
C SER A 119 10.97 7.25 -7.97
N PHE A 120 12.04 6.47 -7.83
CA PHE A 120 12.05 5.28 -6.98
C PHE A 120 11.88 5.64 -5.50
N ALA A 121 12.60 6.64 -4.99
CA ALA A 121 12.43 7.11 -3.63
C ALA A 121 10.99 7.61 -3.39
N TRP A 122 10.44 8.36 -4.36
CA TRP A 122 9.06 8.85 -4.31
C TRP A 122 8.02 7.73 -4.29
N TRP A 123 8.14 6.75 -5.19
CA TRP A 123 7.20 5.64 -5.26
C TRP A 123 7.34 4.67 -4.09
N CYS A 124 8.55 4.51 -3.53
CA CYS A 124 8.73 3.79 -2.27
C CYS A 124 8.03 4.52 -1.12
N PHE A 125 8.15 5.85 -1.03
CA PHE A 125 7.41 6.63 -0.04
C PHE A 125 5.89 6.45 -0.21
N ALA A 126 5.37 6.56 -1.42
CA ALA A 126 3.96 6.33 -1.70
C ALA A 126 3.52 4.91 -1.31
N ALA A 127 4.28 3.89 -1.72
CA ALA A 127 4.00 2.49 -1.42
C ALA A 127 4.01 2.20 0.09
N LEU A 128 4.87 2.86 0.86
CA LEU A 128 5.07 2.57 2.28
C LEU A 128 4.22 3.43 3.21
N ALA A 129 4.01 4.71 2.90
CA ALA A 129 3.45 5.67 3.84
C ALA A 129 2.04 6.15 3.45
N VAL A 130 1.62 5.96 2.20
CA VAL A 130 0.38 6.56 1.68
C VAL A 130 -0.55 5.46 1.19
N PRO A 131 -1.51 5.00 2.01
CA PRO A 131 -2.52 4.04 1.55
C PRO A 131 -3.51 4.67 0.57
N PRO A 132 -4.04 3.91 -0.43
CA PRO A 132 -5.07 4.40 -1.34
C PRO A 132 -6.36 4.79 -0.63
N ILE A 133 -6.76 4.02 0.38
CA ILE A 133 -7.94 4.31 1.19
C ILE A 133 -7.58 4.04 2.65
N SER A 134 -7.80 5.03 3.50
CA SER A 134 -7.62 4.91 4.94
C SER A 134 -8.79 5.48 5.71
N VAL A 135 -9.09 4.90 6.87
CA VAL A 135 -10.12 5.38 7.78
C VAL A 135 -9.48 5.64 9.14
N GLN A 136 -9.49 6.90 9.56
CA GLN A 136 -9.06 7.31 10.89
C GLN A 136 -10.25 7.26 11.85
N VAL A 137 -10.07 6.53 12.95
CA VAL A 137 -11.07 6.41 14.02
C VAL A 137 -10.81 7.51 15.05
N LYS A 138 -11.65 8.54 15.05
CA LYS A 138 -11.64 9.59 16.09
C LYS A 138 -12.74 9.30 17.12
N SER A 139 -12.66 9.98 18.26
CA SER A 139 -13.65 9.86 19.33
C SER A 139 -15.05 10.34 18.91
N ASP A 140 -15.13 11.24 17.94
CA ASP A 140 -16.37 11.88 17.49
C ASP A 140 -16.80 11.50 16.06
N ALA A 141 -15.88 11.00 15.23
CA ALA A 141 -16.15 10.67 13.82
C ALA A 141 -15.19 9.62 13.24
N PHE A 142 -15.64 8.98 12.17
CA PHE A 142 -14.79 8.26 11.22
C PHE A 142 -14.41 9.21 10.09
N VAL A 143 -13.11 9.37 9.82
CA VAL A 143 -12.61 10.18 8.71
C VAL A 143 -12.00 9.25 7.68
N ARG A 144 -12.64 9.13 6.52
CA ARG A 144 -12.14 8.35 5.39
C ARG A 144 -11.42 9.28 4.42
N THR A 145 -10.15 8.98 4.19
CA THR A 145 -9.31 9.63 3.19
C THR A 145 -9.09 8.66 2.04
N GLU A 146 -9.41 9.11 0.83
CA GLU A 146 -9.25 8.35 -0.41
C GLU A 146 -8.28 9.09 -1.33
N HIS A 147 -7.17 8.46 -1.64
CA HIS A 147 -6.17 8.93 -2.58
C HIS A 147 -6.43 8.33 -3.97
N GLN A 148 -6.18 9.12 -5.02
CA GLN A 148 -6.07 8.54 -6.36
C GLN A 148 -4.89 7.56 -6.38
N ALA A 149 -5.05 6.40 -7.00
CA ALA A 149 -4.01 5.37 -7.03
C ALA A 149 -3.83 4.79 -8.43
N LEU A 150 -2.57 4.55 -8.81
CA LEU A 150 -2.23 3.74 -9.98
C LEU A 150 -2.53 2.28 -9.64
N PHE A 151 -3.28 1.62 -10.53
CA PHE A 151 -3.68 0.22 -10.39
C PHE A 151 -4.39 -0.11 -9.07
N ASN A 152 -5.08 0.88 -8.45
CA ASN A 152 -5.74 0.79 -7.15
C ASN A 152 -4.84 0.52 -5.94
N ASP A 153 -3.51 0.53 -6.11
CA ASP A 153 -2.56 0.10 -5.07
C ASP A 153 -1.46 1.11 -4.77
N LEU A 154 -1.04 1.89 -5.76
CA LEU A 154 0.06 2.83 -5.62
C LEU A 154 -0.46 4.27 -5.63
N SER A 155 -0.59 4.84 -4.44
CA SER A 155 -1.23 6.13 -4.19
C SER A 155 -0.46 7.31 -4.77
N ILE A 156 -1.21 8.33 -5.16
CA ILE A 156 -0.72 9.64 -5.57
C ILE A 156 -0.90 10.58 -4.37
N PRO A 157 0.19 11.01 -3.71
CA PRO A 157 0.10 11.62 -2.38
C PRO A 157 -0.57 13.01 -2.35
N PHE A 158 -0.71 13.68 -3.47
CA PHE A 158 -1.26 15.05 -3.57
C PHE A 158 -2.72 15.11 -4.01
N SER A 159 -3.36 13.99 -4.34
CA SER A 159 -4.77 13.96 -4.69
C SER A 159 -5.52 13.12 -3.66
N SER A 160 -6.23 13.79 -2.75
CA SER A 160 -7.08 13.14 -1.74
C SER A 160 -8.48 13.74 -1.71
N SER A 161 -9.44 12.88 -1.41
CA SER A 161 -10.80 13.25 -1.02
C SER A 161 -11.02 12.79 0.41
N GLU A 162 -11.64 13.64 1.23
CA GLU A 162 -11.99 13.31 2.61
C GLU A 162 -13.50 13.28 2.76
N SER A 163 -13.98 12.24 3.43
CA SER A 163 -15.37 12.09 3.84
C SER A 163 -15.42 11.79 5.33
N ARG A 164 -16.34 12.45 6.04
CA ARG A 164 -16.45 12.36 7.49
C ARG A 164 -17.83 11.83 7.86
N LEU A 165 -17.85 10.78 8.67
CA LEU A 165 -19.08 10.25 9.26
C LEU A 165 -19.07 10.44 10.78
N PRO A 166 -20.07 11.14 11.35
CA PRO A 166 -20.17 11.30 12.80
C PRO A 166 -20.44 9.95 13.49
N ARG A 167 -19.77 9.71 14.62
CA ARG A 167 -19.89 8.46 15.38
C ARG A 167 -21.19 8.39 16.20
N ARG A 168 -21.64 9.53 16.75
CA ARG A 168 -22.67 9.59 17.81
C ARG A 168 -24.14 9.64 17.40
N ALA A 169 -24.49 9.77 16.12
CA ALA A 169 -25.87 10.09 15.76
C ALA A 169 -26.67 8.90 15.18
N GLY A 170 -26.82 7.82 15.95
CA GLY A 170 -27.72 6.73 15.58
C GLY A 170 -27.26 5.87 14.40
N GLY A 171 -25.95 5.89 14.12
CA GLY A 171 -25.34 4.95 13.17
C GLY A 171 -25.22 3.55 13.77
N SER A 172 -25.12 2.54 12.91
CA SER A 172 -24.81 1.17 13.33
C SER A 172 -23.51 0.71 12.68
N ILE A 173 -22.65 0.03 13.45
CA ILE A 173 -21.47 -0.64 12.92
C ILE A 173 -21.86 -2.10 12.69
N GLN A 174 -21.71 -2.56 11.45
CA GLN A 174 -22.08 -3.92 11.06
C GLN A 174 -20.93 -4.61 10.35
N GLN A 175 -20.86 -5.92 10.52
CA GLN A 175 -20.00 -6.79 9.72
C GLN A 175 -20.83 -7.39 8.58
N ARG A 176 -20.29 -7.35 7.36
CA ARG A 176 -20.84 -7.99 6.18
C ARG A 176 -19.80 -8.91 5.57
N SER A 177 -20.23 -10.12 5.25
CA SER A 177 -19.50 -11.02 4.38
C SER A 177 -20.14 -10.97 2.99
N SER A 178 -19.34 -10.79 1.96
CA SER A 178 -19.79 -10.79 0.57
C SER A 178 -18.97 -11.76 -0.25
N THR A 179 -19.56 -12.36 -1.27
CA THR A 179 -18.83 -13.22 -2.21
C THR A 179 -18.00 -12.36 -3.16
N SER A 180 -16.70 -12.62 -3.27
CA SER A 180 -15.84 -11.97 -4.27
C SER A 180 -15.96 -12.70 -5.61
N ALA A 181 -16.16 -11.95 -6.69
CA ALA A 181 -16.06 -12.51 -8.04
C ALA A 181 -14.59 -12.64 -8.51
N TRP A 182 -13.65 -11.99 -7.81
CA TRP A 182 -12.24 -11.92 -8.18
C TRP A 182 -11.35 -11.97 -6.92
N GLY A 183 -10.36 -12.87 -6.92
CA GLY A 183 -9.28 -12.92 -5.92
C GLY A 183 -9.63 -13.59 -4.58
N GLY A 184 -8.62 -14.23 -3.98
CA GLY A 184 -8.69 -14.86 -2.66
C GLY A 184 -9.56 -16.12 -2.61
N CYS A 185 -10.17 -16.33 -1.44
CA CYS A 185 -10.98 -17.50 -1.12
C CYS A 185 -12.47 -17.34 -1.46
N GLY A 186 -12.80 -16.45 -2.40
CA GLY A 186 -14.17 -16.22 -2.86
C GLY A 186 -15.05 -15.43 -1.90
N THR A 187 -14.50 -14.91 -0.80
CA THR A 187 -15.22 -14.07 0.16
C THR A 187 -14.44 -12.78 0.47
N VAL A 188 -15.17 -11.73 0.84
CA VAL A 188 -14.66 -10.47 1.37
C VAL A 188 -15.38 -10.21 2.67
N GLU A 189 -14.61 -9.98 3.73
CA GLU A 189 -15.13 -9.56 5.03
C GLU A 189 -14.96 -8.05 5.17
N GLU A 190 -16.06 -7.35 5.47
CA GLU A 190 -16.11 -5.90 5.57
C GLU A 190 -16.77 -5.49 6.89
N VAL A 191 -16.21 -4.47 7.53
CA VAL A 191 -16.86 -3.74 8.62
C VAL A 191 -17.22 -2.38 8.08
N PHE A 192 -18.49 -2.00 8.17
CA PHE A 192 -18.98 -0.71 7.69
C PHE A 192 -19.78 0.01 8.78
N ALA A 193 -19.64 1.32 8.82
CA ALA A 193 -20.56 2.20 9.54
C ALA A 193 -21.69 2.60 8.59
N GLN A 194 -22.92 2.44 9.04
CA GLN A 194 -24.10 2.93 8.36
C GLN A 194 -24.72 4.08 9.16
N TYR A 195 -25.01 5.18 8.49
CA TYR A 195 -25.67 6.36 9.04
C TYR A 195 -26.81 6.79 8.10
N GLY A 196 -28.06 6.46 8.46
CA GLY A 196 -29.19 6.64 7.55
C GLY A 196 -28.97 5.88 6.23
N SER A 197 -28.91 6.62 5.11
CA SER A 197 -28.60 6.09 3.78
C SER A 197 -27.11 6.03 3.45
N GLU A 198 -26.25 6.67 4.23
CA GLU A 198 -24.80 6.67 3.99
C GLU A 198 -24.15 5.42 4.58
N GLN A 199 -23.25 4.80 3.82
CA GLN A 199 -22.46 3.65 4.24
C GLN A 199 -20.98 3.95 3.98
N MET A 200 -20.13 3.64 4.95
CA MET A 200 -18.67 3.73 4.81
C MET A 200 -18.03 2.45 5.29
N VAL A 201 -17.22 1.86 4.43
CA VAL A 201 -16.38 0.72 4.79
C VAL A 201 -15.23 1.22 5.65
N ILE A 202 -15.15 0.74 6.89
CA ILE A 202 -14.12 1.06 7.89
C ILE A 202 -12.92 0.12 7.71
N ALA A 203 -13.18 -1.16 7.47
CA ALA A 203 -12.16 -2.18 7.29
C ALA A 203 -12.63 -3.21 6.25
N ARG A 204 -11.69 -3.71 5.46
CA ARG A 204 -11.93 -4.71 4.43
C ARG A 204 -10.77 -5.72 4.41
N VAL A 205 -11.10 -7.00 4.46
CA VAL A 205 -10.12 -8.09 4.35
C VAL A 205 -10.60 -9.08 3.30
N VAL A 206 -9.71 -9.35 2.34
CA VAL A 206 -9.89 -10.44 1.37
C VAL A 206 -8.99 -11.59 1.83
N PRO A 207 -9.53 -12.68 2.40
CA PRO A 207 -8.74 -13.85 2.76
C PRO A 207 -8.06 -14.45 1.53
N GLY A 208 -6.74 -14.61 1.60
CA GLY A 208 -5.91 -15.24 0.56
C GLY A 208 -5.01 -16.31 1.17
N GLY A 209 -4.81 -17.41 0.46
CA GLY A 209 -4.00 -18.53 0.91
C GLY A 209 -4.44 -19.85 0.29
N SER A 210 -3.66 -20.91 0.54
CA SER A 210 -3.97 -22.26 0.05
C SER A 210 -5.10 -22.95 0.83
N ASP A 211 -5.34 -22.56 2.09
CA ASP A 211 -6.44 -23.07 2.91
C ASP A 211 -7.47 -21.97 3.17
N CYS A 212 -8.52 -21.99 2.35
CA CYS A 212 -9.55 -20.98 2.38
C CYS A 212 -10.49 -21.06 3.58
N GLY A 213 -10.67 -22.24 4.17
CA GLY A 213 -11.53 -22.42 5.33
C GLY A 213 -10.94 -21.72 6.56
N SER A 214 -9.67 -21.99 6.84
CA SER A 214 -8.98 -21.41 7.99
C SER A 214 -8.75 -19.91 7.82
N MET A 215 -8.32 -19.45 6.64
CA MET A 215 -8.10 -18.02 6.37
C MET A 215 -9.41 -17.21 6.44
N GLY A 216 -10.51 -17.76 5.93
CA GLY A 216 -11.84 -17.13 6.04
C GLY A 216 -12.35 -17.08 7.48
N ALA A 217 -12.11 -18.12 8.28
CA ALA A 217 -12.44 -18.10 9.71
C ALA A 217 -11.59 -17.08 10.48
N HIS A 218 -10.30 -16.99 10.18
CA HIS A 218 -9.39 -16.03 10.79
C HIS A 218 -9.75 -14.59 10.45
N ALA A 219 -10.06 -14.29 9.18
CA ALA A 219 -10.52 -12.97 8.75
C ALA A 219 -11.82 -12.55 9.46
N ARG A 220 -12.80 -13.47 9.54
CA ARG A 220 -14.05 -13.23 10.28
C ARG A 220 -13.82 -12.95 11.77
N GLY A 221 -12.96 -13.74 12.41
CA GLY A 221 -12.62 -13.56 13.82
C GLY A 221 -11.99 -12.19 14.09
N ARG A 222 -11.06 -11.77 13.24
CA ARG A 222 -10.43 -10.44 13.33
C ARG A 222 -11.43 -9.30 13.15
N MET A 223 -12.34 -9.42 12.17
CA MET A 223 -13.39 -8.42 11.94
C MET A 223 -14.39 -8.33 13.09
N ALA A 224 -14.74 -9.47 13.69
CA ALA A 224 -15.63 -9.51 14.84
C ALA A 224 -15.01 -8.83 16.07
N VAL A 225 -13.71 -9.07 16.33
CA VAL A 225 -12.98 -8.39 17.41
C VAL A 225 -12.92 -6.89 17.17
N LEU A 226 -12.57 -6.45 15.95
CA LEU A 226 -12.55 -5.03 15.59
C LEU A 226 -13.93 -4.38 15.79
N THR A 227 -14.99 -5.02 15.30
CA THR A 227 -16.37 -4.52 15.44
C THR A 227 -16.76 -4.37 16.90
N LYS A 228 -16.43 -5.37 17.74
CA LYS A 228 -16.71 -5.32 19.18
C LYS A 228 -15.99 -4.17 19.86
N LEU A 229 -14.70 -3.96 19.57
CA LEU A 229 -13.90 -2.89 20.17
C LEU A 229 -14.39 -1.50 19.72
N LEU A 230 -14.74 -1.35 18.44
CA LEU A 230 -15.32 -0.11 17.91
C LEU A 230 -16.65 0.26 18.58
N LEU A 231 -17.48 -0.74 18.91
CA LEU A 231 -18.74 -0.55 19.65
C LEU A 231 -18.53 -0.31 21.15
N GLN A 232 -17.47 -0.85 21.75
CA GLN A 232 -17.18 -0.67 23.17
C GLN A 232 -16.66 0.74 23.49
N GLU A 233 -15.82 1.28 22.61
CA GLU A 233 -15.27 2.64 22.74
C GLU A 233 -16.35 3.72 22.49
N ASP A 234 -17.52 3.34 21.98
CA ASP A 234 -18.67 4.22 21.76
C ASP A 234 -19.55 4.37 23.02
N LYS A 235 -19.27 3.58 24.07
CA LYS A 235 -19.96 3.71 25.36
C LYS A 235 -19.23 4.73 26.24
N PRO A 236 -19.91 5.78 26.72
CA PRO A 236 -19.31 6.80 27.59
C PRO A 236 -18.85 6.23 28.93
#